data_AF-X0V0Z5-F1
#
_entry.id   AF-X0V0Z5-F1
#
_cell.length_a   1.000
_cell.length_b   1.000
_cell.length_c   1.000
_cell.angle_alpha   90.00
_cell.angle_beta   90.00
_cell.angle_gamma   90.00
#
_symmetry.space_group_name_H-M   'P 1'
#
loop_
_entity.id
_entity.type
_entity.pdbx_description
1 polymer ?
#
loop_
_entity_poly.entity_id
_entity_poly.type
_entity_poly.pdbx_seq_one_letter_code
_entity_poly.pdbx_strand_id
1 'polypeptide(L)' 'VAGLKEGYITATIDQQQYLQGYLAVYTLYLYNKFGLTPNIDTGGYLIDTPEILGVIEELSGTYR' A
#
# COMPACT_ATOMS: atom_id res chain seq x y z
N VAL A 1 7.57 -4.48 10.07
CA VAL A 1 8.96 -4.06 9.75
C VAL A 1 10.03 -4.86 10.49
N ALA A 2 9.80 -5.27 11.76
CA ALA A 2 10.76 -6.01 12.58
C ALA A 2 11.45 -7.18 11.86
N GLY A 3 10.73 -8.04 11.14
CA GLY A 3 11.34 -9.20 10.48
C GLY A 3 12.30 -8.90 9.32
N LEU A 4 12.08 -7.81 8.59
CA LEU A 4 13.03 -7.32 7.59
C LEU A 4 14.28 -6.72 8.25
N LYS A 5 14.11 -6.08 9.42
CA LYS A 5 15.23 -5.50 10.20
C LYS A 5 16.07 -6.55 10.90
N GLU A 6 15.43 -7.58 11.45
CA GLU A 6 16.06 -8.69 12.15
C GLU A 6 16.63 -9.75 11.19
N GLY A 7 16.37 -9.61 9.88
CA GLY A 7 17.01 -10.40 8.83
C GLY A 7 16.45 -11.80 8.61
N TYR A 8 15.37 -12.19 9.30
CA TYR A 8 14.69 -13.47 9.06
C TYR A 8 13.63 -13.40 7.95
N ILE A 9 13.28 -12.20 7.47
CA ILE A 9 12.53 -11.97 6.23
C ILE A 9 13.50 -11.36 5.20
N THR A 10 13.66 -12.03 4.06
CA THR A 10 14.52 -11.54 2.96
C THR A 10 13.88 -10.40 2.19
N ALA A 11 12.59 -10.51 1.89
CA ALA A 11 11.83 -9.49 1.18
C ALA A 11 10.33 -9.65 1.45
N THR A 12 9.55 -8.61 1.19
CA THR A 12 8.08 -8.68 1.21
C THR A 12 7.47 -7.85 0.09
N ILE A 13 6.16 -7.98 -0.12
CA ILE A 13 5.41 -7.24 -1.14
C ILE A 13 4.50 -6.22 -0.46
N ASP A 14 4.66 -4.94 -0.81
CA ASP A 14 3.73 -3.87 -0.43
C ASP A 14 2.49 -3.89 -1.34
N GLN A 15 1.33 -3.91 -0.70
CA GLN A 15 0.02 -3.86 -1.35
C GLN A 15 -0.70 -2.52 -1.15
N GLN A 16 -0.10 -1.60 -0.38
CA GLN A 16 -0.67 -0.31 0.00
C GLN A 16 -2.09 -0.42 0.55
N GLN A 17 -2.28 -1.15 1.64
CA GLN A 17 -3.60 -1.49 2.20
C GLN A 17 -4.44 -0.25 2.54
N TYR A 18 -3.82 0.84 2.99
CA TYR A 18 -4.50 2.11 3.19
C TYR A 18 -5.16 2.63 1.90
N LEU A 19 -4.42 2.57 0.79
CA LEU A 19 -4.91 3.01 -0.52
C LEU A 19 -6.06 2.11 -1.01
N GLN A 20 -5.98 0.80 -0.77
CA GLN A 20 -7.08 -0.13 -1.06
C GLN A 20 -8.36 0.26 -0.33
N GLY A 21 -8.27 0.55 0.98
CA GLY A 21 -9.42 0.98 1.78
C GLY A 21 -9.99 2.32 1.32
N TYR A 22 -9.13 3.31 1.05
CA TYR A 22 -9.56 4.63 0.59
C TYR A 22 -10.24 4.56 -0.79
N LEU A 23 -9.63 3.86 -1.75
CA LEU A 23 -10.16 3.74 -3.10
C LEU A 23 -11.44 2.93 -3.16
N ALA A 24 -11.66 1.98 -2.24
CA ALA A 24 -12.93 1.28 -2.14
C ALA A 24 -14.10 2.25 -1.88
N VAL A 25 -13.95 3.14 -0.90
CA VAL A 25 -14.96 4.17 -0.58
C VAL A 25 -15.11 5.17 -1.72
N TYR A 26 -14.00 5.63 -2.28
CA TYR A 26 -14.03 6.60 -3.38
C TYR A 26 -14.67 6.03 -4.64
N THR A 27 -14.44 4.75 -4.94
CA THR A 27 -15.06 4.05 -6.07
C THR A 27 -16.57 3.94 -5.88
N LEU A 28 -17.06 3.70 -4.66
CA LEU A 28 -18.51 3.72 -4.38
C LEU A 28 -19.12 5.11 -4.63
N TYR A 29 -18.42 6.18 -4.26
CA TYR A 29 -18.85 7.54 -4.58
C TYR A 29 -18.91 7.79 -6.10
N LEU A 30 -17.87 7.40 -6.84
CA LEU A 30 -17.84 7.55 -8.31
C LEU A 30 -18.93 6.71 -8.99
N TYR A 31 -19.18 5.51 -8.48
CA TYR A 31 -20.27 4.67 -8.95
C TYR A 31 -21.63 5.35 -8.74
N ASN A 32 -21.90 5.85 -7.53
CA ASN A 32 -23.18 6.51 -7.22
C ASN A 32 -23.39 7.80 -8.03
N LYS A 33 -22.33 8.57 -8.29
CA LYS A 33 -22.43 9.86 -8.97
C LYS A 33 -22.37 9.76 -10.49
N PHE A 34 -21.61 8.81 -11.03
CA PHE A 34 -21.26 8.76 -12.45
C PHE A 34 -21.38 7.37 -13.07
N GLY A 35 -21.69 6.32 -12.30
CA GLY A 35 -21.76 4.94 -12.79
C GLY A 35 -20.40 4.30 -13.11
N LEU A 36 -19.28 4.88 -12.66
CA LEU A 36 -17.94 4.36 -12.96
C LEU A 36 -17.56 3.18 -12.07
N THR A 37 -17.00 2.13 -12.67
CA THR A 37 -16.53 0.91 -12.00
C THR A 37 -15.08 0.56 -12.40
N PRO A 38 -14.09 1.38 -12.01
CA PRO A 38 -12.69 1.13 -12.35
C PRO A 38 -12.15 -0.13 -11.64
N ASN A 39 -11.26 -0.84 -12.33
CA ASN A 39 -10.36 -1.81 -11.71
C ASN A 39 -9.04 -1.09 -11.39
N ILE A 40 -8.59 -1.12 -10.14
CA ILE A 40 -7.46 -0.33 -9.68
C ILE A 40 -6.42 -1.25 -9.04
N ASP A 41 -5.20 -1.21 -9.57
CA ASP A 41 -4.03 -1.82 -8.96
C ASP A 41 -3.44 -0.86 -7.91
N THR A 42 -3.17 -1.37 -6.73
CA THR A 42 -2.66 -0.60 -5.60
C THR A 42 -1.30 -1.10 -5.12
N GLY A 43 -0.68 -2.09 -5.78
CA GLY A 43 0.50 -2.69 -5.18
C GLY A 43 1.24 -3.71 -6.04
N GLY A 44 1.99 -4.56 -5.34
CA GLY A 44 2.96 -5.47 -5.98
C GLY A 44 4.41 -4.99 -5.89
N TYR A 45 4.70 -4.00 -5.04
CA TYR A 45 6.05 -3.46 -4.91
C TYR A 45 6.92 -4.31 -3.99
N LEU A 46 8.11 -4.67 -4.46
CA LEU A 46 9.09 -5.40 -3.68
C LEU A 46 9.76 -4.50 -2.64
N ILE A 47 9.85 -4.99 -1.41
CA ILE A 47 10.63 -4.40 -0.32
C ILE A 47 11.72 -5.41 0.04
N ASP A 48 12.94 -5.14 -0.39
CA ASP A 48 14.10 -6.01 -0.24
C ASP A 48 15.37 -5.25 0.21
N THR A 49 15.34 -3.90 0.24
CA THR A 49 16.48 -3.09 0.70
C THR A 49 16.17 -2.22 1.93
N PRO A 50 17.18 -1.90 2.75
CA PRO A 50 17.02 -0.97 3.88
C PRO A 50 16.55 0.43 3.49
N GLU A 51 16.93 0.91 2.30
CA GLU A 51 16.53 2.23 1.80
C GLU A 51 15.03 2.27 1.51
N ILE A 52 14.50 1.25 0.83
CA ILE A 52 13.05 1.12 0.57
C ILE A 52 12.30 1.01 1.90
N LEU A 53 12.84 0.21 2.84
CA LEU A 53 12.27 0.05 4.17
C LEU A 53 12.17 1.39 4.92
N GLY A 54 13.21 2.22 4.85
CA GLY A 54 13.25 3.53 5.49
C GLY A 54 12.17 4.48 4.98
N VAL A 55 11.95 4.51 3.66
CA VAL A 55 10.88 5.32 3.05
C VAL A 55 9.50 4.85 3.53
N ILE A 56 9.26 3.54 3.63
CA ILE A 56 7.98 3.01 4.09
C ILE A 56 7.72 3.37 5.54
N GLU A 57 8.75 3.31 6.40
CA GLU A 57 8.63 3.67 7.81
C GLU A 57 8.34 5.16 8.00
N GLU A 58 8.99 6.04 7.22
CA GLU A 58 8.74 7.49 7.27
C GLU A 58 7.29 7.84 6.93
N LEU A 59 6.72 7.15 5.94
CA LEU A 59 5.36 7.43 5.46
C LEU A 59 4.28 6.73 6.29
N SER A 60 4.63 5.71 7.07
CA SER A 60 3.71 4.94 7.91
C SER A 60 3.18 5.76 9.08
N GLY A 61 1.86 5.73 9.29
CA GLY A 61 1.19 6.44 10.39
C GLY A 61 0.77 7.88 10.09
N THR A 62 1.26 8.47 8.99
CA THR A 62 0.80 9.79 8.49
C THR A 62 0.09 9.68 7.15
N TYR A 63 0.68 8.95 6.21
CA TYR A 63 0.17 8.80 4.84
C TYR A 63 -0.22 7.37 4.47
N ARG A 64 0.16 6.38 5.30
CA ARG A 64 0.00 4.94 5.08
C ARG A 64 -0.43 4.24 6.35
#